data_AF-A0A9D7GMR3-F1
#
_entry.id   AF-A0A9D7GMR3-F1
#
_cell.length_a   1.000
_cell.length_b   1.000
_cell.length_c   1.000
_cell.angle_alpha   90.00
_cell.angle_beta   90.00
_cell.angle_gamma   90.00
#
_symmetry.space_group_name_H-M   'P 1'
#
loop_
_entity.id
_entity.type
_entity.pdbx_description
1 polymer ?
#
loop_
_entity_poly.entity_id
_entity_poly.type
_entity_poly.pdbx_seq_one_letter_code
_entity_poly.pdbx_strand_id
1 'polypeptide(L)'
;MLFAVDDTSVTLKGRFDQQLYNTSFRDIEKIKIRKQGSVGTMAVIGASTGALMGALIGYGMYQEPQPTTGSWYTTDFGPGSSAAGGAFIGLLVGTIGGAILGSVNYKSYKVNHDASTFLKVSGELKKYCQQ
;
A
#
# COMPACT_ATOMS: atom_id res chain seq x y z
N MET A 1 15.33 -4.53 -10.97
CA MET A 1 14.27 -5.48 -11.36
C MET A 1 14.91 -6.84 -11.53
N LEU A 2 14.20 -7.91 -11.17
CA LEU A 2 14.70 -9.27 -11.34
C LEU A 2 14.80 -9.58 -12.83
N PHE A 3 16.00 -9.88 -13.32
CA PHE A 3 16.26 -10.08 -14.74
C PHE A 3 16.30 -11.56 -15.07
N ALA A 4 17.13 -12.32 -14.36
CA ALA A 4 17.24 -13.76 -14.52
C ALA A 4 17.49 -14.42 -13.16
N VAL A 5 17.07 -15.69 -13.05
CA VAL A 5 17.31 -16.52 -11.87
C VAL A 5 17.79 -17.88 -12.36
N ASP A 6 19.05 -18.15 -12.06
CA ASP A 6 19.68 -19.45 -12.29
C ASP A 6 19.68 -20.26 -10.99
N ASP A 7 20.09 -21.51 -11.08
CA ASP A 7 20.11 -22.42 -9.93
C ASP A 7 21.17 -22.04 -8.87
N THR A 8 22.13 -21.18 -9.24
CA THR A 8 23.25 -20.76 -8.38
C THR A 8 23.37 -19.25 -8.18
N SER A 9 22.61 -18.45 -8.93
CA SER A 9 22.74 -17.00 -8.87
C SER A 9 21.46 -16.27 -9.26
N VAL A 10 21.36 -15.02 -8.80
CA VAL A 10 20.31 -14.09 -9.19
C VAL A 10 20.94 -12.94 -9.94
N THR A 11 20.39 -12.63 -11.11
CA THR A 11 20.76 -11.44 -11.88
C THR A 11 19.72 -10.35 -11.71
N LEU A 12 20.17 -9.19 -11.22
CA LEU A 12 19.36 -8.00 -11.03
C LEU A 12 19.73 -6.95 -12.07
N LYS A 13 18.75 -6.40 -12.78
CA LYS A 13 18.92 -5.21 -13.60
C LYS A 13 18.68 -3.97 -12.75
N GLY A 14 19.69 -3.12 -12.60
CA GLY A 14 19.53 -1.87 -11.86
C GLY A 14 18.56 -0.93 -12.58
N ARG A 15 17.78 -0.18 -11.80
CA ARG A 15 16.64 0.61 -12.32
C ARG A 15 17.10 1.87 -13.06
N PHE A 16 18.22 2.45 -12.65
CA PHE A 16 18.69 3.77 -13.11
C PHE A 16 19.97 3.69 -13.94
N ASP A 17 20.80 2.69 -13.69
CA ASP A 17 22.10 2.46 -14.34
C ASP A 17 22.03 1.38 -15.45
N GLN A 18 20.93 0.62 -15.52
CA GLN A 18 20.75 -0.55 -16.40
C GLN A 18 21.84 -1.63 -16.29
N GLN A 19 22.72 -1.55 -15.29
CA GLN A 19 23.76 -2.54 -15.10
C GLN A 19 23.18 -3.85 -14.57
N LEU A 20 23.81 -4.95 -14.96
CA LEU A 20 23.46 -6.29 -14.49
C LEU A 20 24.37 -6.65 -13.31
N TYR A 21 23.74 -6.88 -12.17
CA TYR A 21 24.40 -7.35 -10.96
C TYR A 21 24.11 -8.84 -10.83
N ASN A 22 25.15 -9.66 -10.90
CA ASN A 22 25.07 -11.08 -10.61
C ASN A 22 25.47 -11.30 -9.15
N THR A 23 24.61 -11.96 -8.38
CA THR A 23 24.87 -12.30 -6.98
C THR A 23 24.64 -13.80 -6.77
N SER A 24 25.65 -14.49 -6.22
CA SER A 24 25.56 -15.90 -5.89
C SER A 24 24.67 -16.14 -4.67
N PHE A 25 23.98 -17.28 -4.61
CA PHE A 25 23.17 -17.65 -3.43
C PHE A 25 23.98 -17.65 -2.12
N ARG A 26 25.29 -17.88 -2.20
CA ARG A 26 26.21 -17.87 -1.04
C ARG A 26 26.37 -16.50 -0.42
N ASP A 27 26.03 -15.43 -1.12
CA ASP A 27 26.11 -14.06 -0.61
C ASP A 27 24.71 -13.50 -0.28
N ILE A 28 23.66 -14.30 -0.49
CA ILE A 28 22.27 -13.88 -0.30
C ILE A 28 21.78 -14.34 1.06
N GLU A 29 21.64 -13.40 1.99
CA GLU A 29 20.97 -13.63 3.27
C GLU A 29 19.44 -13.60 3.10
N LYS A 30 18.93 -12.56 2.42
CA LYS A 30 17.48 -12.30 2.32
C LYS A 30 17.10 -11.72 0.97
N ILE A 31 16.04 -12.27 0.38
CA ILE A 31 15.42 -11.74 -0.84
C ILE A 31 14.10 -11.07 -0.46
N LYS A 32 13.93 -9.80 -0.85
CA LYS A 32 12.68 -9.05 -0.69
C LYS A 32 12.12 -8.69 -2.06
N ILE A 33 10.90 -9.13 -2.37
CA ILE A 33 10.20 -8.77 -3.59
C ILE A 33 8.99 -7.92 -3.22
N ARG A 34 8.88 -6.76 -3.87
CA ARG A 34 7.71 -5.90 -3.75
C ARG A 34 6.72 -6.21 -4.86
N LYS A 35 5.44 -6.34 -4.52
CA LYS A 35 4.37 -6.45 -5.52
C LYS A 35 4.22 -5.11 -6.24
N GLN A 36 4.23 -5.13 -7.58
CA GLN A 36 3.99 -3.92 -8.36
C GLN A 36 2.58 -3.39 -8.09
N GLY A 37 2.45 -2.07 -7.94
CA GLY A 37 1.16 -1.41 -7.69
C GLY A 37 0.63 -1.55 -6.27
N SER A 38 1.35 -2.21 -5.34
CA SER A 38 0.87 -2.43 -3.96
C SER A 38 0.45 -1.14 -3.24
N VAL A 39 1.15 -0.04 -3.46
CA VAL A 39 0.82 1.28 -2.87
C VAL A 39 -0.49 1.80 -3.42
N GLY A 40 -0.66 1.80 -4.74
CA GLY A 40 -1.87 2.32 -5.37
C GLY A 40 -3.10 1.50 -4.97
N THR A 41 -3.00 0.17 -5.01
CA THR A 41 -4.10 -0.71 -4.59
C THR A 41 -4.48 -0.49 -3.13
N MET A 42 -3.50 -0.46 -2.22
CA MET A 42 -3.78 -0.26 -0.80
C MET A 42 -4.26 1.16 -0.49
N ALA A 43 -3.77 2.17 -1.22
CA ALA A 43 -4.27 3.54 -1.11
C ALA A 43 -5.75 3.64 -1.52
N VAL A 44 -6.17 3.00 -2.60
CA VAL A 44 -7.58 2.98 -3.03
C VAL A 44 -8.46 2.24 -2.01
N ILE A 45 -8.01 1.09 -1.50
CA ILE A 45 -8.74 0.34 -0.47
C ILE A 45 -8.87 1.16 0.82
N GLY A 46 -7.78 1.80 1.23
CA GLY A 46 -7.76 2.68 2.39
C GLY A 46 -8.66 3.89 2.19
N ALA A 47 -8.63 4.52 1.02
CA ALA A 47 -9.47 5.65 0.64
C ALA A 47 -10.95 5.30 0.71
N SER A 48 -11.36 4.17 0.12
CA SER A 48 -12.75 3.75 0.08
C SER A 48 -13.29 3.39 1.47
N THR A 49 -12.49 2.66 2.25
CA THR A 49 -12.85 2.28 3.63
C THR A 49 -12.89 3.51 4.52
N GLY A 50 -11.90 4.40 4.40
CA GLY A 50 -11.82 5.65 5.13
C GLY A 50 -12.99 6.59 4.80
N ALA A 51 -13.33 6.74 3.52
CA ALA A 51 -14.46 7.57 3.09
C ALA A 51 -15.79 7.04 3.65
N LEU A 52 -16.01 5.72 3.58
CA LEU A 52 -17.23 5.11 4.11
C LEU A 52 -17.34 5.27 5.63
N MET A 53 -16.27 4.98 6.37
CA MET A 53 -16.25 5.15 7.83
C MET A 53 -16.39 6.62 8.23
N GLY A 54 -15.69 7.51 7.53
CA GLY A 54 -15.79 8.95 7.75
C GLY A 54 -17.19 9.48 7.50
N ALA A 55 -17.88 8.98 6.46
CA ALA A 55 -19.27 9.34 6.18
C ALA A 55 -20.21 8.92 7.33
N LEU A 56 -20.08 7.68 7.81
CA LEU A 56 -20.89 7.15 8.90
C LEU A 56 -20.66 7.91 10.20
N ILE A 57 -19.41 8.23 10.53
CA ILE A 57 -19.06 9.03 11.72
C ILE A 57 -19.60 10.46 11.57
N GLY A 58 -19.39 11.10 10.43
CA GLY A 58 -19.89 12.45 10.16
C GLY A 58 -21.41 12.53 10.24
N TYR A 59 -22.11 11.50 9.74
CA TYR A 59 -23.56 11.40 9.86
C TYR A 59 -24.01 11.20 11.33
N GLY A 60 -23.35 10.29 12.06
CA GLY A 60 -23.72 9.98 13.46
C GLY A 60 -23.36 11.07 14.47
N MET A 61 -22.36 11.91 14.18
CA MET A 61 -21.94 13.03 15.02
C MET A 61 -22.65 14.35 14.67
N TYR A 62 -23.51 14.34 13.66
CA TYR A 62 -24.23 15.54 13.29
C TYR A 62 -25.13 16.02 14.44
N GLN A 63 -25.04 17.31 14.73
CA GLN A 63 -25.89 18.00 15.68
C GLN A 63 -26.57 19.14 14.95
N GLU A 64 -27.89 19.23 15.09
CA GLU A 64 -28.66 20.32 14.51
C GLU A 64 -28.18 21.65 15.13
N PRO A 65 -27.73 22.61 14.31
CA PRO A 65 -27.14 23.83 14.80
C PRO A 65 -28.22 24.69 15.47
N GLN A 66 -27.98 25.04 16.74
CA GLN A 66 -28.88 25.92 17.47
C GLN A 66 -28.69 27.38 17.01
N PRO A 67 -29.78 28.16 16.86
CA PRO A 67 -29.67 29.56 16.49
C PRO A 67 -28.83 30.31 17.52
N THR A 68 -27.79 30.98 17.04
CA THR A 68 -26.93 31.82 17.88
C THR A 68 -27.74 33.00 18.42
N THR A 69 -27.48 33.41 19.66
CA THR A 69 -28.22 34.49 20.33
C THR A 69 -28.24 35.75 19.46
N GLY A 70 -29.42 36.16 19.00
CA GLY A 70 -29.61 37.32 18.11
C GLY A 70 -29.86 36.99 16.62
N SER A 71 -29.74 35.72 16.22
CA SER A 71 -30.12 35.27 14.87
C SER A 71 -31.46 34.54 14.88
N TRP A 72 -32.35 34.91 13.98
CA TRP A 72 -33.67 34.29 13.79
C TRP A 72 -33.64 33.13 12.78
N TYR A 73 -32.50 32.92 12.12
CA TYR A 73 -32.29 31.83 11.17
C TYR A 73 -30.90 31.21 11.36
N THR A 74 -30.79 29.93 11.05
CA THR A 74 -29.52 29.20 10.98
C THR A 74 -29.53 28.36 9.72
N THR A 75 -28.49 28.49 8.91
CA THR A 75 -28.33 27.71 7.69
C THR A 75 -27.81 26.33 8.07
N ASP A 76 -28.64 25.33 7.82
CA ASP A 76 -28.28 23.94 8.01
C ASP A 76 -28.42 23.18 6.69
N PHE A 77 -27.32 22.56 6.26
CA PHE A 77 -27.28 21.73 5.06
C PHE A 77 -27.64 20.27 5.37
N GLY A 78 -28.08 20.01 6.60
CA GLY A 78 -28.53 18.72 7.09
C GLY A 78 -27.39 17.74 7.35
N PRO A 79 -27.74 16.53 7.82
CA PRO A 79 -26.76 15.50 8.18
C PRO A 79 -25.93 15.01 6.98
N GLY A 80 -26.43 15.21 5.75
CA GLY A 80 -25.70 14.89 4.52
C GLY A 80 -24.43 15.71 4.33
N SER A 81 -24.41 16.97 4.76
CA SER A 81 -23.23 17.83 4.68
C SER A 81 -22.13 17.40 5.65
N SER A 82 -22.51 17.03 6.88
CA SER A 82 -21.60 16.48 7.89
C SER A 82 -21.05 15.11 7.46
N ALA A 83 -21.90 14.27 6.86
CA ALA A 83 -21.48 13.00 6.28
C ALA A 83 -20.48 13.20 5.13
N ALA A 84 -20.72 14.16 4.22
CA ALA A 84 -19.78 14.47 3.14
C ALA A 84 -18.44 15.00 3.67
N GLY A 85 -18.46 15.87 4.67
CA GLY A 85 -17.24 16.36 5.33
C GLY A 85 -16.45 15.25 6.00
N GLY A 86 -17.14 14.37 6.75
CA GLY A 86 -16.54 13.19 7.35
C GLY A 86 -15.96 12.23 6.30
N ALA A 87 -16.68 12.00 5.20
CA ALA A 87 -16.22 11.17 4.09
C ALA A 87 -14.94 11.72 3.46
N PHE A 88 -14.85 13.03 3.26
CA PHE A 88 -13.67 13.67 2.68
C PHE A 88 -12.43 13.52 3.57
N ILE A 89 -12.57 13.78 4.87
CA ILE A 89 -11.47 13.61 5.83
C ILE A 89 -11.07 12.13 5.91
N GLY A 90 -12.07 11.24 6.00
CA GLY A 90 -11.85 9.80 6.03
C GLY A 90 -11.14 9.29 4.78
N LEU A 91 -11.49 9.81 3.60
CA LEU A 91 -10.81 9.49 2.35
C LEU A 91 -9.33 9.84 2.41
N LEU A 92 -8.99 11.06 2.84
CA LEU A 92 -7.60 11.52 2.90
C LEU A 92 -6.77 10.68 3.88
N VAL A 93 -7.26 10.48 5.09
CA VAL A 93 -6.57 9.68 6.11
C VAL A 93 -6.44 8.23 5.67
N GLY A 94 -7.53 7.67 5.12
CA GLY A 94 -7.56 6.30 4.58
C GLY A 94 -6.59 6.10 3.43
N THR A 95 -6.50 7.07 2.51
CA THR A 95 -5.56 7.03 1.37
C THR A 95 -4.11 7.00 1.86
N ILE A 96 -3.76 7.88 2.81
CA ILE A 96 -2.41 7.96 3.37
C ILE A 96 -2.06 6.66 4.11
N GLY A 97 -2.94 6.19 5.01
CA GLY A 97 -2.73 4.95 5.75
C GLY A 97 -2.60 3.73 4.82
N GLY A 98 -3.47 3.65 3.81
CA GLY A 98 -3.42 2.63 2.78
C GLY A 98 -2.12 2.66 1.98
N ALA A 99 -1.66 3.85 1.56
CA ALA A 99 -0.40 4.00 0.84
C ALA A 99 0.81 3.56 1.70
N ILE A 100 0.82 3.91 2.99
CA ILE A 100 1.87 3.49 3.93
C ILE A 100 1.89 1.96 4.06
N LEU A 101 0.75 1.33 4.29
CA LEU A 101 0.66 -0.14 4.38
C LEU A 101 1.08 -0.82 3.06
N GLY A 102 0.70 -0.24 1.93
CA GLY A 102 1.13 -0.71 0.61
C GLY A 102 2.63 -0.52 0.36
N SER A 103 3.28 0.44 1.03
CA SER A 103 4.71 0.71 0.89
C SER A 103 5.59 -0.37 1.53
N VAL A 104 5.12 -0.93 2.65
CA VAL A 104 5.82 -1.98 3.41
C VAL A 104 5.38 -3.39 3.01
N ASN A 105 4.47 -3.51 2.05
CA ASN A 105 4.02 -4.81 1.55
C ASN A 105 5.05 -5.44 0.62
N TYR A 106 5.91 -6.28 1.18
CA TYR A 106 6.89 -7.08 0.46
C TYR A 106 6.82 -8.55 0.90
N LYS A 107 7.02 -9.47 -0.05
CA LYS A 107 7.25 -10.87 0.26
C LYS A 107 8.75 -11.05 0.53
N SER A 108 9.10 -11.59 1.70
CA SER A 108 10.50 -11.80 2.06
C SER A 108 10.82 -13.26 2.30
N TYR A 109 11.93 -13.71 1.73
CA TYR A 109 12.46 -15.06 1.87
C TYR A 109 13.82 -14.96 2.55
N LYS A 110 14.01 -15.71 3.63
CA LYS A 110 15.33 -15.88 4.26
C LYS A 110 16.00 -17.07 3.58
N VAL A 111 17.13 -16.81 2.91
CA VAL A 111 17.91 -17.85 2.21
C VAL A 111 19.07 -18.30 3.10
N ASN A 112 19.67 -17.38 3.86
CA ASN A 112 20.77 -17.67 4.81
C ASN A 112 21.89 -18.51 4.18
N HIS A 113 22.28 -18.21 2.93
CA HIS A 113 23.36 -18.90 2.21
C HIS A 113 23.10 -20.39 1.92
N ASP A 114 21.88 -20.91 2.16
CA ASP A 114 21.53 -22.30 1.91
C ASP A 114 21.02 -22.53 0.48
N ALA A 115 21.70 -23.44 -0.23
CA ALA A 115 21.34 -23.84 -1.59
C ALA A 115 19.95 -24.49 -1.66
N SER A 116 19.55 -25.28 -0.66
CA SER A 116 18.27 -26.00 -0.71
C SER A 116 17.07 -25.06 -0.58
N THR A 117 17.21 -24.05 0.28
CA THR A 117 16.24 -22.97 0.44
C THR A 117 16.23 -22.06 -0.79
N PHE A 118 17.40 -21.75 -1.36
CA PHE A 118 17.50 -20.98 -2.58
C PHE A 118 16.77 -21.64 -3.75
N LEU A 119 16.94 -22.94 -3.97
CA LEU A 119 16.28 -23.67 -5.06
C LEU A 119 14.75 -23.71 -4.93
N LYS A 120 14.22 -23.82 -3.70
CA LYS A 120 12.77 -23.73 -3.46
C LYS A 120 12.24 -22.34 -3.81
N VAL A 121 12.99 -21.31 -3.44
CA VAL A 121 12.61 -19.91 -3.69
C VAL A 121 12.79 -19.55 -5.17
N SER A 122 13.82 -20.05 -5.84
CA SER A 122 14.13 -19.74 -7.25
C SER A 122 12.99 -20.12 -8.19
N GLY A 123 12.32 -21.25 -7.93
CA GLY A 123 11.10 -21.65 -8.66
C GLY A 123 9.96 -20.64 -8.53
N GLU A 124 9.79 -20.02 -7.35
CA GLU A 124 8.83 -18.92 -7.18
C GLU A 124 9.33 -17.60 -7.81
N LEU A 125 10.64 -17.32 -7.75
CA LEU A 125 11.23 -16.10 -8.29
C LEU A 125 11.10 -16.02 -9.81
N LYS A 126 11.16 -17.15 -10.51
CA LYS A 126 10.99 -17.21 -11.97
C LYS A 126 9.66 -16.59 -12.45
N LYS A 127 8.62 -16.57 -11.61
CA LYS A 127 7.33 -15.89 -11.89
C LYS A 127 7.45 -14.37 -11.99
N TYR A 128 8.52 -13.80 -11.44
CA TYR A 128 8.77 -12.36 -11.37
C TYR A 128 9.91 -11.91 -12.30
N CYS A 129 10.56 -12.82 -13.01
CA CYS A 129 11.46 -12.46 -14.09
C CYS A 129 10.65 -11.81 -15.21
N GLN A 130 11.12 -10.67 -15.72
CA GLN A 130 10.54 -10.08 -16.93
C GLN A 130 10.93 -10.95 -18.13
N GLN A 131 9.95 -11.38 -18.92
CA GLN A 131 10.17 -11.72 -20.33
C GLN A 131 10.42 -10.44 -21.13
#